data_AF-A0A7X7GNI5-F1
#
_entry.id   AF-A0A7X7GNI5-F1
#
_cell.length_a   1.000
_cell.length_b   1.000
_cell.length_c   1.000
_cell.angle_alpha   90.00
_cell.angle_beta   90.00
_cell.angle_gamma   90.00
#
_symmetry.space_group_name_H-M   'P 1'
#
loop_
_entity.id
_entity.type
_entity.pdbx_description
1 polymer ?
#
loop_
_entity_poly.entity_id
_entity_poly.type
_entity_poly.pdbx_seq_one_letter_code
_entity_poly.pdbx_strand_id
1 'polypeptide(L)'
;MTDSSWKKKLAALVLVGSLVALVAVSLIMFSGGFTKSVPVTVTSDRAGLVMEPDADVKLLGVDVGKVGSIEHSESGAVLNL
;
A
#
# COMPACT_ATOMS: atom_id res chain seq x y z
N MET A 1 -48.89 6.88 -15.03
CA MET A 1 -47.76 7.66 -14.50
C MET A 1 -46.73 6.68 -13.96
N THR A 2 -46.09 5.92 -14.84
CA THR A 2 -45.21 4.79 -14.44
C THR A 2 -43.90 5.30 -13.87
N ASP A 3 -43.57 4.85 -12.67
CA ASP A 3 -42.48 5.28 -11.79
C ASP A 3 -41.11 5.39 -12.47
N SER A 4 -40.82 6.58 -13.01
CA SER A 4 -39.48 6.95 -13.49
C SER A 4 -38.49 7.16 -12.34
N SER A 5 -38.95 7.22 -11.08
CA SER A 5 -38.10 7.45 -9.91
C SER A 5 -37.08 6.34 -9.71
N TRP A 6 -37.47 5.08 -9.97
CA TRP A 6 -36.59 3.93 -9.79
C TRP A 6 -35.41 3.93 -10.76
N LYS A 7 -35.66 4.22 -12.04
CA LYS A 7 -34.60 4.31 -13.06
C LYS A 7 -33.59 5.42 -12.74
N LYS A 8 -34.08 6.56 -12.23
CA LYS A 8 -33.23 7.69 -11.79
C LYS A 8 -32.40 7.34 -10.56
N LYS A 9 -33.00 6.66 -9.57
CA LYS A 9 -32.28 6.16 -8.39
C LYS A 9 -31.21 5.14 -8.77
N LEU A 10 -31.51 4.24 -9.70
CA LEU A 10 -30.55 3.26 -10.21
C LEU A 10 -29.38 3.95 -10.94
N ALA A 11 -29.67 4.92 -11.81
CA ALA A 11 -28.65 5.69 -12.51
C ALA A 11 -27.76 6.50 -11.53
N ALA A 12 -28.35 7.10 -10.50
CA ALA A 12 -27.61 7.80 -9.45
C ALA A 12 -26.71 6.85 -8.66
N LEU A 13 -27.20 5.66 -8.30
CA LEU A 13 -26.43 4.65 -7.59
C LEU A 13 -25.24 4.15 -8.42
N VAL A 14 -25.43 3.93 -9.73
CA VAL A 14 -24.36 3.51 -10.64
C VAL A 14 -23.31 4.61 -10.76
N LEU A 15 -23.71 5.87 -10.90
CA LEU A 15 -22.77 6.99 -11.00
C LEU A 15 -21.92 7.10 -9.73
N VAL A 16 -22.55 7.13 -8.55
CA VAL A 16 -21.84 7.21 -7.26
C VAL A 16 -20.97 5.96 -7.03
N GLY A 17 -21.51 4.77 -7.32
CA GLY A 17 -20.76 3.51 -7.20
C GLY A 17 -19.53 3.48 -8.10
N SER A 18 -19.65 3.94 -9.34
CA SER A 18 -18.51 4.03 -10.27
C SER A 18 -17.44 5.00 -9.78
N LEU A 19 -17.84 6.14 -9.21
CA LEU A 19 -16.91 7.11 -8.65
C LEU A 19 -16.15 6.54 -7.46
N VAL A 20 -16.85 5.89 -6.52
CA VAL A 20 -16.23 5.22 -5.37
C VAL A 20 -15.27 4.12 -5.83
N ALA A 21 -15.68 3.31 -6.81
CA ALA A 21 -14.83 2.26 -7.36
C ALA A 21 -13.55 2.83 -7.99
N LEU A 22 -13.64 3.91 -8.76
CA LEU A 22 -12.47 4.58 -9.35
C LEU A 22 -11.51 5.11 -8.28
N VAL A 23 -12.03 5.75 -7.24
CA VAL A 23 -11.21 6.24 -6.11
C VAL A 23 -10.54 5.06 -5.41
N ALA A 24 -11.27 3.99 -5.11
CA ALA A 24 -10.72 2.80 -4.46
C ALA A 24 -9.62 2.15 -5.31
N VAL A 25 -9.84 1.99 -6.63
CA VAL A 25 -8.83 1.44 -7.55
C VAL A 25 -7.58 2.32 -7.56
N SER A 26 -7.75 3.64 -7.64
CA SER A 26 -6.63 4.58 -7.57
C SER A 26 -5.83 4.39 -6.27
N LEU A 27 -6.50 4.38 -5.12
CA LEU A 27 -5.84 4.18 -3.82
C LEU A 27 -5.07 2.87 -3.75
N ILE A 28 -5.65 1.76 -4.22
CA ILE A 28 -4.98 0.44 -4.23
C ILE A 28 -3.78 0.44 -5.19
N MET A 29 -3.90 1.09 -6.34
CA MET A 29 -2.78 1.23 -7.28
C MET A 29 -1.63 2.04 -6.66
N PHE A 30 -1.94 3.15 -5.98
CA PHE A 30 -0.93 3.99 -5.32
C PHE A 30 -0.31 3.32 -4.09
N SER A 31 -1.06 2.53 -3.33
CA SER A 31 -0.51 1.78 -2.19
C SER A 31 0.24 0.51 -2.59
N GLY A 32 0.34 0.21 -3.90
CA GLY A 32 1.03 -0.99 -4.39
C GLY A 32 0.27 -2.30 -4.11
N GLY A 33 -1.03 -2.25 -3.80
CA GLY A 33 -1.82 -3.44 -3.43
C GLY A 33 -1.99 -4.50 -4.52
N PHE A 34 -1.61 -4.19 -5.77
CA PHE A 34 -1.57 -5.16 -6.88
C PHE A 34 -0.19 -5.80 -7.10
N THR A 35 0.84 -5.33 -6.41
CA THR A 35 2.20 -5.88 -6.49
C THR A 35 2.33 -7.02 -5.47
N LYS A 36 2.73 -8.21 -5.93
CA LYS A 36 3.10 -9.30 -5.02
C LYS A 36 4.48 -9.02 -4.42
N SER A 37 4.49 -8.55 -3.17
CA SER A 37 5.72 -8.44 -2.37
C SER A 37 6.02 -9.76 -1.67
N VAL A 38 7.30 -10.14 -1.61
CA VAL A 38 7.77 -11.27 -0.79
C VAL A 38 8.42 -10.65 0.44
N PRO A 39 7.97 -10.97 1.67
CA PRO A 39 8.56 -10.40 2.87
C PRO A 39 10.00 -10.92 3.02
N VAL A 40 10.96 -10.01 3.17
CA VAL A 40 12.37 -10.36 3.38
C VAL A 40 12.83 -9.78 4.71
N THR A 41 13.36 -10.62 5.59
CA THR A 41 13.90 -10.18 6.87
C THR A 41 15.42 -9.99 6.78
N VAL A 42 15.90 -8.82 7.15
CA VAL A 42 17.33 -8.47 7.20
C VAL A 42 17.73 -8.11 8.63
N THR A 43 18.74 -8.79 9.15
CA THR A 43 19.33 -8.46 10.46
C THR A 43 20.56 -7.58 10.24
N SER A 44 20.62 -6.46 10.96
CA SER A 44 21.76 -5.56 11.01
C SER A 44 22.20 -5.35 12.45
N ASP A 45 23.50 -5.24 12.69
CA ASP A 45 24.03 -4.95 14.02
C ASP A 45 23.58 -3.55 14.53
N ARG A 46 23.17 -2.65 13.62
CA ARG A 46 22.64 -1.31 13.96
C ARG A 46 21.74 -0.80 12.83
N ALA A 47 20.53 -0.33 13.16
CA ALA A 47 19.65 0.35 12.19
C ALA A 47 20.25 1.71 11.73
N GLY A 48 21.00 2.39 12.59
CA GLY A 48 21.61 3.69 12.29
C GLY A 48 20.59 4.83 12.26
N LEU A 49 21.04 6.08 12.41
CA LEU A 49 20.22 7.29 12.54
C LEU A 49 19.41 7.68 11.27
N VAL A 50 19.34 6.80 10.26
CA VAL A 50 18.80 7.10 8.93
C VAL A 50 17.80 6.03 8.46
N MET A 51 17.64 4.95 9.21
CA MET A 51 16.75 3.84 8.85
C MET A 51 15.42 4.02 9.57
N GLU A 52 14.40 4.40 8.79
CA GLU A 52 13.04 4.74 9.26
C GLU A 52 12.05 3.79 8.57
N PRO A 53 10.90 3.48 9.18
CA PRO A 53 9.79 2.84 8.47
C PRO A 53 9.42 3.61 7.19
N ASP A 54 8.99 2.90 6.15
CA ASP A 54 8.69 3.43 4.81
C ASP A 54 9.90 3.93 3.98
N ALA A 55 11.13 3.78 4.48
CA ALA A 55 12.33 4.08 3.71
C ALA A 55 12.46 3.16 2.48
N ASP A 56 12.98 3.70 1.38
CA ASP A 56 13.14 2.95 0.12
C ASP A 56 14.29 1.93 0.23
N VAL A 57 14.03 0.71 -0.23
CA VAL A 57 14.97 -0.40 -0.25
C VAL A 57 15.55 -0.51 -1.65
N LYS A 58 16.88 -0.42 -1.75
CA LYS A 58 17.56 -0.44 -3.06
C LYS A 58 18.49 -1.62 -3.19
N LEU A 59 18.38 -2.36 -4.29
CA LEU A 59 19.33 -3.37 -4.72
C LEU A 59 20.06 -2.88 -5.95
N LEU A 60 21.38 -2.77 -5.87
CA LEU A 60 22.23 -2.29 -6.98
C LEU A 60 21.79 -0.91 -7.53
N GLY A 61 21.25 -0.04 -6.68
CA GLY A 61 20.76 1.29 -7.04
C GLY A 61 19.32 1.33 -7.58
N VAL A 62 18.68 0.18 -7.78
CA VAL A 62 17.28 0.06 -8.20
C VAL A 62 16.38 -0.04 -6.98
N ASP A 63 15.30 0.75 -6.95
CA ASP A 63 14.26 0.67 -5.92
C ASP A 63 13.44 -0.62 -6.09
N VAL A 64 13.43 -1.45 -5.04
CA VAL A 64 12.79 -2.77 -5.04
C VAL A 64 11.66 -2.87 -4.03
N GLY A 65 11.44 -1.87 -3.17
CA GLY A 65 10.45 -1.94 -2.11
C GLY A 65 10.65 -0.92 -1.00
N LYS A 66 9.93 -1.09 0.11
CA LYS A 66 9.98 -0.20 1.27
C LYS A 66 10.17 -1.01 2.54
N VAL A 67 10.76 -0.40 3.56
CA VAL A 67 10.86 -1.00 4.89
C VAL A 67 9.47 -1.05 5.54
N GLY A 68 8.95 -2.25 5.78
CA GLY A 68 7.65 -2.46 6.42
C GLY A 68 7.67 -2.25 7.93
N SER A 69 8.61 -2.90 8.64
CA SER A 69 8.77 -2.68 10.09
C SER A 69 10.21 -2.87 10.56
N ILE A 70 10.54 -2.21 11.66
CA ILE A 70 11.84 -2.31 12.32
C ILE A 70 11.59 -2.80 13.76
N GLU A 71 12.12 -3.97 14.09
CA GLU A 71 12.14 -4.50 15.45
C GLU A 71 13.55 -4.38 16.04
N HIS A 72 13.65 -3.90 17.27
CA HIS A 72 14.93 -3.80 18.00
C HIS A 72 15.08 -5.01 18.94
N SER A 73 16.09 -5.84 18.69
CA SER A 73 16.50 -6.98 19.50
C SER A 73 17.77 -6.63 20.31
N GLU A 74 18.01 -7.34 21.43
CA GLU A 74 19.22 -7.16 22.25
C GLU A 74 20.54 -7.38 21.47
N SER A 75 20.48 -8.06 20.32
CA SER A 75 21.64 -8.34 19.46
C SER A 75 21.71 -7.49 18.19
N GLY A 76 20.77 -6.57 17.94
CA GLY A 76 20.74 -5.75 16.71
C GLY A 76 19.33 -5.32 16.27
N ALA A 77 19.22 -4.76 15.06
CA ALA A 77 17.95 -4.40 14.44
C ALA A 77 17.52 -5.47 13.43
N VAL A 78 16.25 -5.87 13.50
CA VAL A 78 15.59 -6.78 12.56
C VAL A 78 14.65 -5.96 11.68
N LEU A 79 14.89 -5.97 10.38
CA LEU A 79 14.09 -5.26 9.40
C LEU A 79 13.23 -6.21 8.61
N ASN A 80 11.94 -5.93 8.52
CA ASN A 80 11.03 -6.59 7.60
C ASN A 80 10.82 -5.67 6.39
N LEU A 81 11.26 -6.12 5.23
CA LEU A 81 11.16 -5.47 3.93
C LEU A 81 9.99 -6.06 3.13
#